data_AF-N1V0R6-F1
#
_entry.id   AF-N1V0R6-F1
#
_cell.length_a   1.000
_cell.length_b   1.000
_cell.length_c   1.000
_cell.angle_alpha   90.00
_cell.angle_beta   90.00
_cell.angle_gamma   90.00
#
_symmetry.space_group_name_H-M   'P 1'
#
loop_
_entity.id
_entity.type
_entity.pdbx_description
1 polymer ?
#
loop_
_entity_poly.entity_id
_entity_poly.type
_entity_poly.pdbx_seq_one_letter_code
_entity_poly.pdbx_strand_id
1 'polypeptide(L)'
;QGFVYLATVIDCYSKKVVGWSIADHMRSELVETALRNAAATTVIEPGAIWHSDRGSQYTAASFRALVQDLGMRSSMGRTGVCWDNAAAESFFSALKNERVHRTVYATKKQARRDVIRYIEGFYNARRRHSALDYRYPNDVHYSYQQPAKAA
;
A
#
# COMPACT_ATOMS: atom_id res chain seq x y z
N GLN A 1 -4.14 -25.91 1.31
CA GLN A 1 -4.69 -24.66 1.85
C GLN A 1 -4.91 -23.70 0.68
N GLY A 2 -5.97 -22.88 0.70
CA GLY A 2 -6.27 -21.93 -0.39
C GLY A 2 -5.44 -20.65 -0.35
N PHE A 3 -5.91 -19.60 -1.04
CA PHE A 3 -5.21 -18.33 -1.20
C PHE A 3 -5.21 -17.46 0.08
N VAL A 4 -4.28 -16.49 0.09
CA VAL A 4 -4.32 -15.30 0.94
C VAL A 4 -4.36 -14.07 0.03
N TYR A 5 -5.00 -13.01 0.50
CA TYR A 5 -5.18 -11.76 -0.22
C TYR A 5 -4.44 -10.66 0.54
N LEU A 6 -3.66 -9.86 -0.17
CA LEU A 6 -2.90 -8.73 0.35
C LEU A 6 -3.50 -7.43 -0.21
N ALA A 7 -3.82 -6.50 0.68
CA ALA A 7 -4.07 -5.11 0.32
C ALA A 7 -2.93 -4.22 0.83
N THR A 8 -2.56 -3.22 0.05
CA THR A 8 -1.48 -2.27 0.37
C THR A 8 -1.93 -0.84 0.10
N VAL A 9 -1.53 0.07 0.99
CA VAL A 9 -1.60 1.52 0.82
C VAL A 9 -0.19 2.00 0.57
N ILE A 10 0.01 2.71 -0.55
CA ILE A 10 1.32 3.13 -1.00
C ILE A 10 1.32 4.65 -1.09
N ASP A 11 2.31 5.29 -0.47
CA ASP A 11 2.54 6.70 -0.65
C ASP A 11 3.11 6.96 -2.05
N CYS A 12 2.39 7.76 -2.86
CA CYS A 12 2.75 8.00 -4.26
C CYS A 12 4.07 8.77 -4.41
N TYR A 13 4.44 9.57 -3.42
CA TYR A 13 5.69 10.34 -3.44
C TYR A 13 6.90 9.45 -3.12
N SER A 14 6.94 8.87 -1.92
CA SER A 14 8.08 8.07 -1.42
C SER A 14 8.10 6.62 -1.87
N LYS A 15 7.03 6.13 -2.53
CA LYS A 15 6.81 4.72 -2.89
C LYS A 15 6.77 3.75 -1.70
N LYS A 16 6.76 4.25 -0.47
CA LYS A 16 6.68 3.46 0.76
C LYS A 16 5.29 2.81 0.84
N VAL A 17 5.26 1.53 1.17
CA VAL A 17 4.03 0.88 1.63
C VAL A 17 3.78 1.39 3.05
N VAL A 18 2.84 2.32 3.20
CA VAL A 18 2.53 2.96 4.48
C VAL A 18 1.49 2.19 5.27
N GLY A 19 0.73 1.30 4.64
CA GLY A 19 -0.19 0.40 5.34
C GLY A 19 -0.45 -0.85 4.52
N TRP A 20 -0.78 -1.96 5.18
CA TRP A 20 -1.12 -3.20 4.50
C TRP A 20 -1.98 -4.09 5.39
N SER A 21 -2.67 -5.06 4.79
CA SER A 21 -3.43 -6.10 5.50
C SER A 21 -3.46 -7.39 4.71
N ILE A 22 -3.52 -8.55 5.40
CA ILE A 22 -3.55 -9.88 4.77
C ILE A 22 -4.69 -10.74 5.32
N ALA A 23 -5.70 -11.03 4.49
CA ALA A 23 -6.83 -11.88 4.82
C ALA A 23 -6.86 -13.17 3.99
N ASP A 24 -7.76 -14.08 4.31
CA ASP A 24 -8.11 -15.24 3.48
C ASP A 24 -9.34 -14.98 2.59
N HIS A 25 -9.82 -13.74 2.55
CA HIS A 25 -10.93 -13.28 1.73
C HIS A 25 -10.59 -11.96 1.03
N MET A 26 -11.37 -11.59 0.01
CA MET A 26 -11.22 -10.35 -0.76
C MET A 26 -12.28 -9.28 -0.43
N ARG A 27 -12.97 -9.37 0.72
CA ARG A 27 -14.00 -8.39 1.15
C ARG A 27 -13.44 -7.01 1.51
N SER A 28 -14.31 -5.99 1.63
CA SER A 28 -13.94 -4.59 1.90
C SER A 28 -13.16 -4.40 3.20
N GLU A 29 -13.38 -5.23 4.22
CA GLU A 29 -12.67 -5.15 5.50
C GLU A 29 -11.14 -5.31 5.32
N LEU A 30 -10.71 -6.02 4.29
CA LEU A 30 -9.29 -6.15 3.95
C LEU A 30 -8.66 -4.79 3.60
N VAL A 31 -9.31 -4.03 2.71
CA VAL A 31 -8.82 -2.72 2.26
C VAL A 31 -9.04 -1.64 3.31
N GLU A 32 -10.15 -1.71 4.06
CA GLU A 32 -10.39 -0.83 5.21
C GLU A 32 -9.30 -0.99 6.28
N THR A 33 -8.92 -2.24 6.60
CA THR A 33 -7.85 -2.50 7.57
C THR A 33 -6.51 -1.97 7.07
N ALA A 34 -6.19 -2.13 5.78
CA ALA A 34 -4.95 -1.58 5.23
C ALA A 34 -4.91 -0.05 5.33
N LEU A 35 -6.02 0.64 5.07
CA LEU A 35 -6.14 2.09 5.21
C LEU A 35 -6.05 2.55 6.67
N ARG A 36 -6.71 1.85 7.61
CA ARG A 36 -6.56 2.13 9.04
C ARG A 36 -5.12 1.96 9.51
N ASN A 37 -4.42 0.93 9.04
CA ASN A 37 -3.01 0.71 9.36
C ASN A 37 -2.11 1.83 8.80
N ALA A 38 -2.42 2.36 7.61
CA ALA A 38 -1.74 3.54 7.08
C ALA A 38 -1.97 4.76 7.97
N ALA A 39 -3.23 5.08 8.30
CA ALA A 39 -3.56 6.21 9.17
C ALA A 39 -2.91 6.11 10.57
N ALA A 40 -2.66 4.90 11.06
CA ALA A 40 -2.01 4.67 12.34
C ALA A 40 -0.47 4.86 12.31
N THR A 41 0.16 4.82 11.13
CA THR A 41 1.62 4.78 10.99
C THR A 41 2.19 5.92 10.15
N THR A 42 1.34 6.70 9.50
CA THR A 42 1.70 7.93 8.78
C THR A 42 0.67 9.02 9.03
N VAL A 43 1.12 10.28 8.92
CA VAL A 43 0.22 11.41 8.83
C VAL A 43 -0.48 11.36 7.48
N ILE A 44 -1.82 11.49 7.49
CA ILE A 44 -2.64 11.70 6.31
C ILE A 44 -3.06 13.16 6.34
N GLU A 45 -2.56 13.94 5.38
CA GLU A 45 -2.89 15.36 5.30
C GLU A 45 -4.37 15.58 4.97
N PRO A 46 -5.02 16.61 5.53
CA PRO A 46 -6.37 16.99 5.13
C PRO A 46 -6.47 17.20 3.62
N GLY A 47 -7.46 16.57 2.99
CA GLY A 47 -7.64 16.63 1.55
C GLY A 47 -6.71 15.72 0.74
N ALA A 48 -5.91 14.87 1.39
CA ALA A 48 -5.11 13.85 0.72
C ALA A 48 -5.98 13.02 -0.24
N ILE A 49 -5.42 12.70 -1.40
CA ILE A 49 -6.14 12.00 -2.45
C ILE A 49 -5.99 10.49 -2.21
N TRP A 50 -7.09 9.81 -1.90
CA TRP A 50 -7.15 8.36 -1.96
C TRP A 50 -7.40 7.95 -3.40
N HIS A 51 -6.46 7.21 -3.99
CA HIS A 51 -6.61 6.67 -5.32
C HIS A 51 -6.77 5.15 -5.29
N SER A 52 -7.78 4.64 -5.98
CA SER A 52 -8.00 3.21 -6.17
C SER A 52 -8.67 2.91 -7.51
N ASP A 53 -8.56 1.67 -7.96
CA ASP A 53 -9.36 1.16 -9.06
C ASP A 53 -10.87 1.11 -8.71
N ARG A 54 -11.68 0.70 -9.68
CA ARG A 54 -13.15 0.58 -9.53
C ARG A 54 -13.60 -0.75 -8.90
N GLY A 55 -12.71 -1.45 -8.19
CA GLY A 55 -13.05 -2.67 -7.49
C GLY A 55 -14.22 -2.47 -6.52
N SER A 56 -15.09 -3.47 -6.41
CA SER A 56 -16.27 -3.42 -5.53
C SER A 56 -15.94 -3.15 -4.06
N GLN A 57 -14.71 -3.48 -3.64
CA GLN A 57 -14.23 -3.25 -2.28
C GLN A 57 -14.00 -1.78 -1.98
N TYR A 58 -13.60 -1.00 -3.00
CA TYR A 58 -13.35 0.43 -2.88
C TYR A 58 -14.61 1.28 -3.11
N THR A 59 -15.66 0.70 -3.71
CA THR A 59 -16.96 1.37 -3.89
C THR A 59 -17.95 1.08 -2.76
N ALA A 60 -17.62 0.14 -1.86
CA ALA A 60 -18.40 -0.18 -0.67
C ALA A 60 -18.69 1.07 0.18
N ALA A 61 -19.90 1.14 0.75
CA ALA A 61 -20.31 2.30 1.56
C ALA A 61 -19.42 2.48 2.81
N SER A 62 -19.06 1.38 3.47
CA SER A 62 -18.16 1.38 4.63
C SER A 62 -16.78 1.93 4.30
N PHE A 63 -16.21 1.54 3.15
CA PHE A 63 -14.92 2.04 2.71
C PHE A 63 -14.98 3.54 2.38
N ARG A 64 -16.02 3.99 1.67
CA ARG A 64 -16.20 5.43 1.36
C ARG A 64 -16.36 6.28 2.62
N ALA A 65 -17.08 5.79 3.62
CA ALA A 65 -17.20 6.45 4.92
C ALA A 65 -15.83 6.58 5.60
N LEU A 66 -15.04 5.50 5.64
CA LEU A 66 -13.69 5.53 6.21
C LEU A 66 -12.78 6.57 5.54
N VAL A 67 -12.81 6.66 4.21
CA VAL A 67 -12.01 7.65 3.47
C VAL A 67 -12.43 9.08 3.87
N GLN A 68 -13.72 9.34 4.03
CA GLN A 68 -14.24 10.64 4.47
C GLN A 68 -13.87 10.95 5.92
N ASP A 69 -13.98 9.97 6.82
CA ASP A 69 -13.63 10.12 8.25
C ASP A 69 -12.14 10.44 8.44
N LEU A 70 -11.28 9.95 7.54
CA LEU A 70 -9.86 10.27 7.50
C LEU A 70 -9.55 11.61 6.79
N GLY A 71 -10.57 12.39 6.41
CA GLY A 71 -10.40 13.68 5.76
C GLY A 71 -9.84 13.60 4.33
N MET A 72 -9.90 12.43 3.70
CA MET A 72 -9.36 12.20 2.36
C MET A 72 -10.41 12.44 1.27
N ARG A 73 -9.94 12.66 0.04
CA ARG A 73 -10.77 12.77 -1.16
C ARG A 73 -10.56 11.55 -2.04
N SER A 74 -11.63 10.79 -2.30
CA SER A 74 -11.57 9.71 -3.29
C SER A 74 -11.39 10.29 -4.70
N SER A 75 -10.31 9.90 -5.35
CA SER A 75 -10.15 10.00 -6.80
C SER A 75 -10.26 8.59 -7.36
N MET A 76 -11.35 8.33 -8.10
CA MET A 76 -11.48 7.11 -8.90
C MET A 76 -11.09 7.51 -10.32
N GLY A 77 -10.06 6.89 -10.88
CA GLY A 77 -9.50 7.29 -12.17
C GLY A 77 -10.57 7.57 -13.24
N ARG A 78 -10.37 8.66 -13.99
CA ARG A 78 -11.04 8.81 -15.30
C ARG A 78 -10.60 7.63 -16.16
N THR A 79 -11.50 7.11 -16.98
CA THR A 79 -11.14 6.14 -18.02
C THR A 79 -9.98 6.72 -18.84
N GLY A 80 -8.78 6.14 -18.75
CA GLY A 80 -7.62 6.52 -19.56
C GLY A 80 -6.41 7.17 -18.88
N VAL A 81 -6.33 7.26 -17.54
CA VAL A 81 -5.10 7.70 -16.85
C VAL A 81 -4.34 6.47 -16.33
N CYS A 82 -3.29 6.05 -17.03
CA CYS A 82 -2.53 4.82 -16.73
C CYS A 82 -1.61 4.93 -15.49
N TRP A 83 -1.39 6.14 -14.95
CA TRP A 83 -0.50 6.37 -13.81
C TRP A 83 -1.14 6.02 -12.45
N ASP A 84 -2.46 5.94 -12.45
CA ASP A 84 -3.34 5.89 -11.29
C ASP A 84 -3.21 4.59 -10.48
N ASN A 85 -3.03 3.45 -11.15
CA ASN A 85 -2.75 2.15 -10.51
C ASN A 85 -1.26 1.74 -10.62
N ALA A 86 -0.44 2.52 -11.31
CA ALA A 86 0.93 2.14 -11.67
C ALA A 86 1.81 1.88 -10.44
N ALA A 87 1.59 2.61 -9.33
CA ALA A 87 2.31 2.40 -8.08
C ALA A 87 2.02 1.02 -7.47
N ALA A 88 0.75 0.61 -7.44
CA ALA A 88 0.33 -0.70 -6.96
C ALA A 88 0.84 -1.80 -7.90
N GLU A 89 0.68 -1.64 -9.22
CA GLU A 89 1.17 -2.61 -10.21
C GLU A 89 2.68 -2.82 -10.12
N SER A 90 3.43 -1.73 -9.96
CA SER A 90 4.89 -1.78 -9.78
C SER A 90 5.28 -2.54 -8.51
N PHE A 91 4.59 -2.26 -7.40
CA PHE A 91 4.83 -2.97 -6.14
C PHE A 91 4.51 -4.46 -6.26
N PHE A 92 3.34 -4.83 -6.79
CA PHE A 92 2.96 -6.23 -6.92
C PHE A 92 3.85 -6.99 -7.91
N SER A 93 4.33 -6.33 -8.97
CA SER A 93 5.32 -6.90 -9.89
C SER A 93 6.64 -7.19 -9.16
N ALA A 94 7.15 -6.23 -8.39
CA ALA A 94 8.36 -6.40 -7.58
C ALA A 94 8.20 -7.54 -6.56
N LEU A 95 7.13 -7.54 -5.77
CA LEU A 95 6.85 -8.59 -4.77
C LEU A 95 6.80 -9.99 -5.41
N LYS A 96 6.15 -10.11 -6.57
CA LYS A 96 6.09 -11.38 -7.29
C LYS A 96 7.48 -11.81 -7.74
N ASN A 97 8.20 -10.96 -8.46
CA ASN A 97 9.49 -11.30 -9.05
C ASN A 97 10.59 -11.55 -8.02
N GLU A 98 10.65 -10.72 -6.98
CA GLU A 98 11.72 -10.73 -5.98
C GLU A 98 11.46 -11.74 -4.86
N ARG A 99 10.20 -12.16 -4.65
CA ARG A 99 9.85 -13.02 -3.51
C ARG A 99 8.93 -14.20 -3.83
N VAL A 100 7.79 -13.98 -4.46
CA VAL A 100 6.71 -14.99 -4.47
C VAL A 100 6.81 -15.98 -5.64
N HIS A 101 7.33 -15.58 -6.80
CA HIS A 101 7.21 -16.33 -8.05
C HIS A 101 7.87 -17.72 -8.03
N ARG A 102 8.93 -17.90 -7.22
CA ARG A 102 9.66 -19.18 -7.10
C ARG A 102 9.51 -19.83 -5.72
N THR A 103 8.52 -19.41 -4.94
CA THR A 103 8.37 -19.83 -3.55
C THR A 103 7.06 -20.58 -3.36
N VAL A 104 7.14 -21.81 -2.89
CA VAL A 104 5.99 -22.60 -2.45
C VAL A 104 5.91 -22.56 -0.93
N TYR A 105 4.83 -22.00 -0.40
CA TYR A 105 4.62 -21.96 1.05
C TYR A 105 3.83 -23.18 1.51
N ALA A 106 4.35 -23.89 2.53
CA ALA A 106 3.63 -25.02 3.11
C ALA A 106 2.38 -24.56 3.89
N THR A 107 2.39 -23.33 4.42
CA THR A 107 1.24 -22.77 5.15
C THR A 107 0.92 -21.31 4.82
N LYS A 108 -0.35 -20.92 4.97
CA LYS A 108 -0.78 -19.50 4.92
C LYS A 108 -0.03 -18.63 5.92
N LYS A 109 0.34 -19.17 7.09
CA LYS A 109 1.10 -18.45 8.14
C LYS A 109 2.52 -18.13 7.67
N GLN A 110 3.17 -19.07 6.99
CA GLN A 110 4.49 -18.85 6.39
C GLN A 110 4.40 -17.78 5.30
N ALA A 111 3.44 -17.89 4.38
CA ALA A 111 3.23 -16.88 3.33
C ALA A 111 3.03 -15.48 3.91
N ARG A 112 2.16 -15.34 4.93
CA ARG A 112 1.93 -14.08 5.64
C ARG A 112 3.22 -13.50 6.22
N ARG A 113 3.96 -14.28 7.01
CA ARG A 113 5.21 -13.83 7.64
C ARG A 113 6.22 -13.37 6.60
N ASP A 114 6.30 -14.10 5.48
CA ASP A 114 7.26 -13.80 4.44
C ASP A 114 6.96 -12.50 3.70
N VAL A 115 5.70 -12.28 3.34
CA VAL A 115 5.23 -11.03 2.74
C VAL A 115 5.47 -9.85 3.69
N ILE A 116 5.19 -10.01 5.00
CA ILE A 116 5.44 -8.96 6.00
C ILE A 116 6.92 -8.63 6.08
N ARG A 117 7.79 -9.66 6.15
CA ARG A 117 9.24 -9.47 6.15
C ARG A 117 9.71 -8.77 4.88
N TYR A 118 9.12 -9.10 3.74
CA TYR A 118 9.44 -8.44 2.48
C TYR A 118 9.05 -6.97 2.52
N ILE A 119 7.82 -6.62 2.93
CA ILE A 119 7.35 -5.23 2.97
C ILE A 119 8.20 -4.39 3.93
N GLU A 120 8.26 -4.78 5.20
CA GLU A 120 8.87 -3.96 6.26
C GLU A 120 10.39 -4.08 6.29
N GLY A 121 10.92 -5.31 6.12
CA GLY A 121 12.34 -5.60 6.28
C GLY A 121 13.17 -5.38 5.03
N PHE A 122 12.55 -5.33 3.85
CA PHE A 122 13.28 -5.21 2.58
C PHE A 122 12.76 -4.09 1.68
N TYR A 123 11.50 -4.14 1.24
CA TYR A 123 10.93 -3.19 0.29
C TYR A 123 11.02 -1.75 0.83
N ASN A 124 10.43 -1.48 1.99
CA ASN A 124 10.44 -0.15 2.58
C ASN A 124 11.85 0.29 3.01
N ALA A 125 12.63 -0.63 3.59
CA ALA A 125 13.87 -0.29 4.28
C ALA A 125 15.15 -0.35 3.42
N ARG A 126 15.16 -1.11 2.32
CA ARG A 126 16.41 -1.49 1.62
C ARG A 126 16.30 -1.57 0.09
N ARG A 127 15.09 -1.60 -0.47
CA ARG A 127 14.90 -1.69 -1.92
C ARG A 127 15.13 -0.32 -2.54
N ARG A 128 16.01 -0.25 -3.54
CA ARG A 128 16.27 0.99 -4.29
C ARG A 128 15.20 1.19 -5.35
N HIS A 129 14.73 2.41 -5.51
CA HIS A 129 13.77 2.78 -6.56
C HIS A 129 14.40 3.80 -7.51
N SER A 130 14.40 3.50 -8.81
CA SER A 130 14.89 4.44 -9.84
C SER A 130 14.10 5.75 -9.86
N ALA A 131 12.80 5.69 -9.57
CA ALA A 131 11.94 6.87 -9.42
C ALA A 131 12.26 7.74 -8.19
N LEU A 132 13.17 7.28 -7.32
CA LEU A 132 13.61 7.96 -6.10
C LEU A 132 15.13 8.22 -6.11
N ASP A 133 15.74 8.35 -7.29
CA ASP A 133 17.20 8.47 -7.44
C ASP A 133 17.97 7.35 -6.72
N TYR A 134 17.42 6.13 -6.80
CA TYR A 134 17.95 4.93 -6.14
C TYR A 134 18.01 4.99 -4.60
N ARG A 135 17.26 5.90 -3.97
CA ARG A 135 17.07 5.94 -2.51
C ARG A 135 16.06 4.88 -2.04
N TYR A 136 16.07 4.62 -0.72
CA TYR A 136 15.11 3.73 -0.07
C TYR A 136 13.78 4.46 0.22
N PRO A 137 12.62 3.80 0.09
CA PRO A 137 11.33 4.40 0.38
C PRO A 137 11.24 5.03 1.78
N ASN A 138 11.76 4.35 2.81
CA ASN A 138 11.81 4.89 4.17
C ASN A 138 12.63 6.18 4.26
N ASP A 139 13.80 6.22 3.63
CA ASP A 139 14.67 7.41 3.67
C ASP A 139 13.97 8.61 3.06
N VAL A 140 13.33 8.43 1.90
CA VAL A 140 12.57 9.50 1.25
C VAL A 140 11.39 9.94 2.12
N HIS A 141 10.58 8.99 2.58
CA HIS A 141 9.39 9.25 3.39
C HIS A 141 9.70 10.03 4.66
N TYR A 142 10.69 9.59 5.45
CA TYR A 142 11.03 10.26 6.70
C TYR A 142 11.80 11.56 6.48
N SER A 143 12.58 11.68 5.40
CA SER A 143 13.23 12.96 5.05
C SER A 143 12.23 14.05 4.66
N TYR A 144 11.06 13.69 4.14
CA TYR A 144 9.98 14.63 3.81
C TYR A 144 9.13 15.01 5.02
N GLN A 145 8.92 14.10 5.97
CA GLN A 145 8.17 14.40 7.20
C GLN A 145 8.95 15.28 8.20
N GLN A 146 10.29 15.30 8.15
CA GLN A 146 11.12 16.15 9.02
C GLN A 146 10.97 17.66 8.76
N PRO A 147 11.00 18.19 7.51
CA PRO A 147 10.77 19.61 7.27
C PRO A 147 9.35 20.05 7.63
N ALA A 148 8.35 19.18 7.53
CA ALA A 148 6.95 19.50 7.89
C ALA A 148 6.71 19.64 9.41
N LYS A 149 7.62 19.13 10.26
CA LYS A 149 7.55 19.25 11.74
C LYS A 149 8.39 20.40 12.32
N ALA A 150 9.20 21.05 11.49
CA ALA A 150 10.11 22.12 11.90
C ALA A 150 9.58 23.53 11.53
N ALA A 151 8.33 23.63 11.07
CA ALA A 151 7.66 24.87 10.69
C ALA A 151 6.52 25.21 11.65
#